data_AF-A0A7J4FWK6-F1
#
_entry.id   AF-A0A7J4FWK6-F1
#
_cell.length_a   1.000
_cell.length_b   1.000
_cell.length_c   1.000
_cell.angle_alpha   90.00
_cell.angle_beta   90.00
_cell.angle_gamma   90.00
#
_symmetry.space_group_name_H-M   'P 1'
#
loop_
_entity.id
_entity.type
_entity.pdbx_description
1 polymer ?
#
loop_
_entity_poly.entity_id
_entity_poly.type
_entity_poly.pdbx_seq_one_letter_code
_entity_poly.pdbx_strand_id
1 'polypeptide(L)'
;MEGRNMMEVTFYNREQETKEIIDTLRMKPRLITFIYGPINSGKTELITHLIEELPENYVVFYVNLRGKFISSYDDFVRALFKLDREKKEYKEILKTISEVSLKSLKFAGIPITEGVLDLFFREKTYEDVFEFLEDYFTEIAENKVPVLIVDELQKIGDVKINT
;
A
#
# COMPACT_ATOMS: atom_id res chain seq x y z
N MET A 1 -8.76 38.37 -2.11
CA MET A 1 -9.34 37.04 -2.40
C MET A 1 -9.32 36.29 -1.08
N GLU A 2 -10.49 36.12 -0.47
CA GLU A 2 -10.63 35.39 0.79
C GLU A 2 -10.19 33.94 0.57
N GLY A 3 -9.20 33.50 1.35
CA GLY A 3 -8.82 32.10 1.39
C GLY A 3 -10.01 31.31 1.90
N ARG A 4 -10.52 30.38 1.10
CA ARG A 4 -11.48 29.39 1.60
C ARG A 4 -10.77 28.64 2.71
N ASN A 5 -11.19 28.87 3.95
CA ASN A 5 -10.88 27.94 5.04
C ASN A 5 -11.42 26.58 4.61
N MET A 6 -10.51 25.66 4.31
CA MET A 6 -10.84 24.27 4.09
C MET A 6 -11.40 23.76 5.42
N MET A 7 -12.65 23.33 5.44
CA MET A 7 -13.20 22.69 6.64
C MET A 7 -12.41 21.40 6.86
N GLU A 8 -11.58 21.38 7.89
CA GLU A 8 -11.04 20.13 8.43
C GLU A 8 -12.25 19.30 8.84
N VAL A 9 -12.51 18.20 8.13
CA VAL A 9 -13.51 17.24 8.54
C VAL A 9 -12.95 16.60 9.81
N THR A 10 -13.37 17.11 10.96
CA THR A 10 -13.05 16.48 12.24
C THR A 10 -13.68 15.08 12.22
N PHE A 11 -12.83 14.06 12.35
CA PHE A 11 -13.20 12.65 12.40
C PHE A 11 -13.95 12.33 13.69
N TYR A 12 -15.20 12.78 13.79
CA TYR A 12 -15.99 12.62 15.01
C TYR A 12 -16.49 11.18 15.17
N ASN A 13 -16.39 10.63 16.38
CA ASN A 13 -16.93 9.31 16.75
C ASN A 13 -16.32 8.14 15.96
N ARG A 14 -14.99 8.18 15.74
CA ARG A 14 -14.20 7.09 15.11
C ARG A 14 -13.05 6.59 15.98
N GLU A 15 -13.04 6.98 17.25
CA GLU A 15 -11.97 6.68 18.19
C GLU A 15 -11.81 5.17 18.40
N GLN A 16 -12.92 4.43 18.39
CA GLN A 16 -12.90 2.97 18.49
C GLN A 16 -12.28 2.34 17.24
N GLU A 17 -12.73 2.67 16.03
CA GLU A 17 -12.16 2.09 14.80
C GLU A 17 -10.68 2.44 14.65
N THR A 18 -10.32 3.69 14.94
CA THR A 18 -8.92 4.15 14.97
C THR A 18 -8.09 3.29 15.89
N LYS A 19 -8.55 3.07 17.13
CA LYS A 19 -7.83 2.25 18.11
C LYS A 19 -7.66 0.81 17.63
N GLU A 20 -8.71 0.20 17.09
CA GLU A 20 -8.67 -1.18 16.60
C GLU A 20 -7.66 -1.36 15.44
N ILE A 21 -7.62 -0.41 14.50
CA ILE A 21 -6.66 -0.43 13.38
C ILE A 21 -5.23 -0.25 13.90
N ILE A 22 -4.99 0.72 14.79
CA ILE A 22 -3.66 0.97 15.35
C ILE A 22 -3.18 -0.21 16.21
N ASP A 23 -4.04 -0.80 17.03
CA ASP A 23 -3.70 -1.95 17.85
C ASP A 23 -3.34 -3.16 16.96
N THR A 24 -4.04 -3.33 15.83
CA THR A 24 -3.69 -4.33 14.82
C THR A 24 -2.29 -4.09 14.25
N LEU A 25 -1.96 -2.86 13.86
CA LEU A 25 -0.65 -2.51 13.30
C LEU A 25 0.51 -2.68 14.29
N ARG A 26 0.24 -2.55 15.61
CA ARG A 26 1.24 -2.76 16.67
C ARG A 26 1.50 -4.23 17.00
N MET A 27 0.58 -5.12 16.61
CA MET A 27 0.75 -6.56 16.83
C MET A 27 1.74 -7.14 15.82
N LYS A 28 2.45 -8.21 16.21
CA LYS A 28 3.27 -8.97 15.25
C LYS A 28 2.40 -9.38 14.05
N PRO A 29 2.83 -9.13 12.80
CA PRO A 29 2.07 -9.48 11.61
C PRO A 29 1.66 -10.96 11.65
N ARG A 30 0.34 -11.20 11.73
CA ARG A 30 -0.24 -12.55 11.77
C ARG A 30 -1.64 -12.62 11.15
N LEU A 31 -2.23 -11.47 10.82
CA LEU A 31 -3.59 -11.33 10.30
C LEU A 31 -3.58 -10.45 9.06
N ILE A 32 -4.41 -10.81 8.08
CA ILE A 32 -4.85 -9.90 7.04
C ILE A 32 -6.12 -9.21 7.56
N THR A 33 -6.14 -7.88 7.57
CA THR A 33 -7.24 -7.11 8.14
C THR A 33 -8.12 -6.55 7.04
N PHE A 34 -9.39 -6.95 7.02
CA PHE A 34 -10.37 -6.44 6.07
C PHE A 34 -11.21 -5.34 6.73
N ILE A 35 -11.22 -4.17 6.11
CA ILE A 35 -12.01 -3.02 6.56
C ILE A 35 -13.13 -2.80 5.54
N TYR A 36 -14.37 -3.05 5.96
CA TYR A 36 -15.55 -3.01 5.09
C TYR A 36 -16.66 -2.17 5.71
N GLY A 37 -17.62 -1.76 4.87
CA GLY A 37 -18.76 -0.95 5.29
C GLY A 37 -19.44 -0.29 4.09
N PRO A 38 -20.58 0.39 4.29
CA PRO A 38 -21.34 1.03 3.22
C PRO A 38 -20.51 1.99 2.37
N ILE A 39 -20.91 2.18 1.10
CA ILE A 39 -20.30 3.19 0.24
C ILE A 39 -20.47 4.57 0.91
N ASN A 40 -19.44 5.41 0.83
CA ASN A 40 -19.38 6.74 1.45
C ASN A 40 -19.42 6.75 3.00
N SER A 41 -19.13 5.62 3.65
CA SER A 41 -19.02 5.56 5.11
C SER A 41 -17.72 6.17 5.67
N GLY A 42 -16.91 6.85 4.85
CA GLY A 42 -15.66 7.49 5.29
C GLY A 42 -14.44 6.57 5.47
N LYS A 43 -14.47 5.31 4.99
CA LYS A 43 -13.35 4.34 5.16
C LYS A 43 -12.01 4.86 4.62
N THR A 44 -11.99 5.28 3.35
CA THR A 44 -10.77 5.79 2.70
C THR A 44 -10.21 7.02 3.42
N GLU A 45 -11.10 7.87 3.89
CA GLU A 45 -10.76 9.09 4.62
C GLU A 45 -10.17 8.71 5.99
N LEU A 46 -10.76 7.74 6.71
CA LEU A 46 -10.27 7.25 8.00
C LEU A 46 -8.87 6.67 7.86
N ILE A 47 -8.66 5.82 6.85
CA ILE A 47 -7.36 5.20 6.61
C ILE A 47 -6.32 6.25 6.20
N THR A 48 -6.69 7.23 5.38
CA THR A 48 -5.76 8.29 4.99
C THR A 48 -5.34 9.13 6.18
N HIS A 49 -6.28 9.52 7.02
CA HIS A 49 -5.99 10.25 8.26
C HIS A 49 -5.11 9.43 9.21
N LEU A 50 -5.40 8.14 9.39
CA LEU A 50 -4.57 7.27 10.24
C LEU A 50 -3.13 7.15 9.75
N ILE A 51 -2.92 7.07 8.43
CA ILE A 51 -1.58 7.00 7.84
C ILE A 51 -0.77 8.26 8.17
N GLU A 52 -1.40 9.43 8.18
CA GLU A 52 -0.74 10.72 8.50
C GLU A 52 -0.30 10.79 9.97
N GLU A 53 -1.00 10.08 10.86
CA GLU A 53 -0.72 10.01 12.30
C GLU A 53 0.20 8.85 12.70
N LEU A 54 0.59 7.98 11.75
CA LEU A 54 1.49 6.86 12.05
C LEU A 54 2.91 7.36 12.42
N PRO A 55 3.59 6.71 13.37
CA PRO A 55 4.97 7.09 13.69
C PRO A 55 5.93 6.84 12.51
N GLU A 56 7.05 7.56 12.48
CA GLU A 56 8.01 7.58 11.35
C GLU A 56 8.71 6.23 11.07
N ASN A 57 8.58 5.26 11.97
CA ASN A 57 9.08 3.91 11.74
C ASN A 57 8.17 3.09 10.80
N TYR A 58 6.95 3.54 10.51
CA TYR A 58 6.05 2.88 9.56
C TYR A 58 6.32 3.34 8.12
N VAL A 59 6.26 2.40 7.18
CA VAL A 59 6.34 2.68 5.73
C VAL A 59 5.07 2.14 5.09
N VAL A 60 4.29 3.01 4.45
CA VAL A 60 2.97 2.66 3.94
C VAL A 60 2.95 2.57 2.42
N PHE A 61 2.64 1.39 1.91
CA PHE A 61 2.38 1.12 0.51
C PHE A 61 0.87 1.15 0.28
N TYR A 62 0.37 2.22 -0.34
CA TYR A 62 -1.05 2.41 -0.60
C TYR A 62 -1.37 2.12 -2.07
N VAL A 63 -2.00 0.98 -2.32
CA VAL A 63 -2.50 0.58 -3.63
C VAL A 63 -3.99 0.90 -3.72
N ASN A 64 -4.37 1.90 -4.53
CA ASN A 64 -5.77 2.14 -4.85
C ASN A 64 -6.15 1.47 -6.17
N LEU A 65 -7.12 0.56 -6.16
CA LEU A 65 -7.62 -0.10 -7.37
C LEU A 65 -8.74 0.69 -8.07
N ARG A 66 -9.21 1.81 -7.49
CA ARG A 66 -10.20 2.69 -8.13
C ARG A 66 -9.68 3.20 -9.47
N GLY A 67 -10.51 3.06 -10.50
CA GLY A 67 -10.18 3.52 -11.85
C GLY A 67 -9.14 2.65 -12.58
N LYS A 68 -8.62 1.59 -11.95
CA LYS A 68 -7.81 0.58 -12.63
C LYS A 68 -8.73 -0.44 -13.29
N PHE A 69 -8.52 -0.70 -14.57
CA PHE A 69 -9.14 -1.82 -15.25
C PHE A 69 -8.32 -3.07 -14.96
N ILE A 70 -8.89 -4.01 -14.22
CA ILE A 70 -8.23 -5.24 -13.81
C ILE A 70 -9.06 -6.40 -14.33
N SER A 71 -8.57 -7.04 -15.39
CA SER A 71 -9.28 -8.12 -16.08
C SER A 71 -8.53 -9.46 -16.01
N SER A 72 -7.30 -9.43 -15.55
CA SER A 72 -6.40 -10.56 -15.47
C SER A 72 -5.52 -10.47 -14.22
N TYR A 73 -4.85 -11.57 -13.89
CA TYR A 73 -3.82 -11.58 -12.86
C TYR A 73 -2.69 -10.59 -13.18
N ASP A 74 -2.22 -10.56 -14.43
CA ASP A 74 -1.16 -9.65 -14.86
C ASP A 74 -1.54 -8.19 -14.60
N ASP A 75 -2.80 -7.81 -14.88
CA ASP A 75 -3.30 -6.45 -14.58
C ASP A 75 -3.28 -6.16 -13.08
N PHE A 76 -3.61 -7.15 -12.24
CA PHE A 76 -3.58 -7.02 -10.79
C PHE A 76 -2.16 -6.82 -10.29
N VAL A 77 -1.21 -7.65 -10.75
CA VAL A 77 0.22 -7.50 -10.40
C VAL A 77 0.74 -6.13 -10.82
N ARG A 78 0.45 -5.68 -12.04
CA ARG A 78 0.80 -4.31 -12.48
C ARG A 78 0.20 -3.24 -11.58
N ALA A 79 -1.01 -3.46 -11.06
CA ALA A 79 -1.68 -2.51 -10.19
C ALA A 79 -1.03 -2.39 -8.81
N LEU A 80 -0.30 -3.41 -8.32
CA LEU A 80 0.42 -3.36 -7.05
C LEU A 80 1.67 -2.47 -7.14
N PHE A 81 2.32 -2.42 -8.29
CA PHE A 81 3.62 -1.79 -8.45
C PHE A 81 3.55 -0.35 -9.01
N LYS A 82 4.60 0.42 -8.71
CA LYS A 82 4.86 1.75 -9.26
C LYS A 82 6.28 1.77 -9.81
N LEU A 83 6.43 2.04 -11.10
CA LEU A 83 7.75 2.20 -11.70
C LEU A 83 8.46 3.42 -11.14
N ASP A 84 9.67 3.22 -10.63
CA ASP A 84 10.56 4.31 -10.31
C ASP A 84 11.10 4.95 -11.60
N ARG A 85 10.70 6.20 -11.83
CA ARG A 85 11.07 6.96 -13.03
C ARG A 85 12.46 7.58 -12.92
N GLU A 86 13.05 7.58 -11.73
CA GLU A 86 14.39 8.10 -11.50
C GLU A 86 15.50 7.14 -11.95
N LYS A 87 15.12 5.96 -12.50
CA LYS A 87 16.04 4.91 -12.98
C LYS A 87 17.06 4.47 -11.92
N LYS A 88 16.71 4.60 -10.64
CA LYS A 88 17.52 4.12 -9.53
C LYS A 88 17.73 2.61 -9.62
N GLU A 89 18.85 2.16 -9.11
CA GLU A 89 19.05 0.73 -8.92
C GLU A 89 18.12 0.20 -7.80
N TYR A 90 17.75 -1.07 -7.86
CA TYR A 90 16.86 -1.69 -6.88
C TYR A 90 17.35 -1.50 -5.43
N LYS A 91 18.66 -1.66 -5.20
CA LYS A 91 19.29 -1.42 -3.89
C LYS A 91 19.17 0.03 -3.42
N GLU A 92 19.19 0.99 -4.34
CA GLU A 92 19.02 2.40 -4.01
C GLU A 92 17.57 2.72 -3.62
N ILE A 93 16.59 2.04 -4.24
CA ILE A 93 15.17 2.14 -3.84
C ILE A 93 14.99 1.66 -2.40
N LEU A 94 15.49 0.48 -2.07
CA LEU A 94 15.40 -0.12 -0.73
C LEU A 94 16.14 0.72 0.31
N LYS A 95 17.34 1.21 -0.03
CA LYS A 95 18.10 2.14 0.80
C LYS A 95 17.31 3.43 1.04
N THR A 96 16.72 4.01 0.01
CA THR A 96 15.88 5.22 0.13
C THR A 96 14.71 4.97 1.08
N ILE A 97 14.02 3.83 0.96
CA ILE A 97 12.91 3.48 1.85
C ILE A 97 13.37 3.32 3.30
N SER A 98 14.55 2.72 3.50
CA SER A 98 15.11 2.45 4.82
C SER A 98 15.67 3.70 5.51
N GLU A 99 16.28 4.61 4.76
CA GLU A 99 16.98 5.80 5.27
C GLU A 99 16.08 7.04 5.40
N VAL A 100 14.95 7.11 4.68
CA VAL A 100 14.09 8.29 4.71
C VAL A 100 13.37 8.40 6.07
N SER A 101 13.70 9.45 6.81
CA SER A 101 13.06 9.82 8.09
C SER A 101 11.79 10.67 7.94
N LEU A 102 11.13 10.66 6.78
CA LEU A 102 10.05 11.62 6.51
C LEU A 102 8.68 10.98 6.67
N LYS A 103 8.03 11.31 7.80
CA LYS A 103 6.59 11.33 8.20
C LYS A 103 5.45 10.77 7.35
N SER A 104 5.59 10.37 6.10
CA SER A 104 4.57 9.60 5.35
C SER A 104 5.06 9.33 3.94
N LEU A 105 5.97 8.36 3.78
CA LEU A 105 6.14 7.74 2.47
C LEU A 105 4.88 6.92 2.16
N LYS A 106 3.84 7.59 1.67
CA LYS A 106 2.69 6.96 1.03
C LYS A 106 3.09 6.68 -0.41
N PHE A 107 3.60 5.48 -0.67
CA PHE A 107 3.81 5.08 -2.04
C PHE A 107 2.47 4.70 -2.67
N ALA A 108 2.13 5.34 -3.80
CA ALA A 108 0.97 4.96 -4.61
C ALA A 108 1.28 3.69 -5.41
N GLY A 109 1.43 2.56 -4.71
CA GLY A 109 1.99 1.31 -5.21
C GLY A 109 3.40 1.01 -4.71
N ILE A 110 3.88 -0.21 -4.90
CA ILE A 110 5.18 -0.68 -4.44
C ILE A 110 6.25 -0.24 -5.45
N PRO A 111 7.23 0.59 -5.07
CA PRO A 111 8.22 1.12 -6.00
C PRO A 111 9.20 0.02 -6.43
N ILE A 112 9.32 -0.16 -7.75
CA ILE A 112 10.23 -1.13 -8.37
C ILE A 112 10.90 -0.53 -9.61
N THR A 113 11.97 -1.17 -10.07
CA THR A 113 12.62 -0.81 -11.33
C THR A 113 11.90 -1.44 -12.52
N GLU A 114 12.13 -0.91 -13.72
CA GLU A 114 11.62 -1.47 -14.98
C GLU A 114 12.11 -2.92 -15.19
N GLY A 115 13.37 -3.20 -14.88
CA GLY A 115 13.93 -4.55 -14.97
C GLY A 115 13.24 -5.57 -14.06
N VAL A 116 12.86 -5.17 -12.84
CA VAL A 116 12.11 -6.05 -11.92
C VAL A 116 10.69 -6.29 -12.45
N LEU A 117 10.03 -5.25 -12.94
CA LEU A 117 8.69 -5.39 -13.53
C LEU A 117 8.73 -6.36 -14.72
N ASP A 118 9.72 -6.23 -15.60
CA ASP A 118 9.85 -7.08 -16.79
C ASP A 118 10.07 -8.55 -16.45
N LEU A 119 10.81 -8.88 -15.38
CA LEU A 119 11.01 -10.26 -14.94
C LEU A 119 9.67 -10.94 -14.64
N PHE A 120 8.78 -10.29 -13.89
CA PHE A 120 7.46 -10.86 -13.56
C PHE A 120 6.61 -11.19 -14.79
N PHE A 121 6.65 -10.35 -15.83
CA PHE A 121 5.85 -10.59 -17.05
C PHE A 121 6.51 -11.52 -18.06
N ARG A 122 7.82 -11.74 -17.96
CA ARG A 122 8.54 -12.69 -18.83
C ARG A 122 8.42 -14.12 -18.33
N GLU A 123 8.53 -14.33 -17.02
CA GLU A 123 8.54 -15.68 -16.42
C GLU A 123 7.13 -16.23 -16.16
N LYS A 124 6.10 -15.36 -16.06
CA LYS A 124 4.67 -15.70 -15.91
C LYS A 124 4.37 -16.63 -14.71
N THR A 125 5.23 -16.62 -13.72
CA THR A 125 5.20 -17.44 -12.51
C THR A 125 4.68 -16.60 -11.36
N TYR A 126 3.66 -17.13 -10.67
CA TYR A 126 2.97 -16.41 -9.61
C TYR A 126 3.80 -16.40 -8.32
N GLU A 127 4.48 -17.52 -8.09
CA GLU A 127 5.40 -17.77 -6.99
C GLU A 127 6.45 -16.65 -6.90
N ASP A 128 7.03 -16.25 -8.04
CA ASP A 128 8.12 -15.27 -8.09
C ASP A 128 7.68 -13.86 -7.63
N VAL A 129 6.40 -13.50 -7.82
CA VAL A 129 5.88 -12.20 -7.35
C VAL A 129 5.71 -12.20 -5.84
N PHE A 130 5.19 -13.29 -5.27
CA PHE A 130 5.01 -13.38 -3.82
C PHE A 130 6.34 -13.51 -3.10
N GLU A 131 7.26 -14.35 -3.60
CA GLU A 131 8.63 -14.45 -3.06
C GLU A 131 9.33 -13.10 -3.10
N PHE A 132 9.21 -12.36 -4.22
CA PHE A 132 9.73 -10.99 -4.29
C PHE A 132 9.13 -10.08 -3.22
N LEU A 133 7.80 -10.09 -3.02
CA LEU A 133 7.16 -9.24 -2.02
C LEU A 133 7.59 -9.63 -0.60
N GLU A 134 7.76 -10.92 -0.32
CA GLU A 134 8.25 -11.42 0.96
C GLU A 134 9.66 -10.90 1.24
N ASP A 135 10.59 -11.06 0.29
CA ASP A 135 11.97 -10.55 0.42
C ASP A 135 11.98 -9.03 0.57
N TYR A 136 11.22 -8.33 -0.28
CA TYR A 136 11.11 -6.88 -0.28
C TYR A 136 10.64 -6.33 1.08
N PHE A 137 9.56 -6.89 1.63
CA PHE A 137 9.06 -6.46 2.93
C PHE A 137 9.93 -6.93 4.08
N THR A 138 10.61 -8.08 3.96
CA THR A 138 11.56 -8.57 4.97
C THR A 138 12.75 -7.64 5.11
N GLU A 139 13.32 -7.16 3.99
CA GLU A 139 14.43 -6.21 4.00
C GLU A 139 14.03 -4.87 4.65
N ILE A 140 12.84 -4.35 4.34
CA ILE A 140 12.31 -3.15 4.99
C ILE A 140 12.07 -3.38 6.49
N ALA A 141 11.60 -4.58 6.85
CA ALA A 141 11.29 -4.97 8.23
C ALA A 141 12.52 -5.01 9.15
N GLU A 142 13.75 -5.00 8.59
CA GLU A 142 14.98 -4.90 9.38
C GLU A 142 15.08 -3.56 10.14
N ASN A 143 14.52 -2.48 9.58
CA ASN A 143 14.68 -1.12 10.12
C ASN A 143 13.34 -0.38 10.32
N LYS A 144 12.26 -0.81 9.66
CA LYS A 144 10.97 -0.14 9.59
C LYS A 144 9.82 -1.14 9.73
N VAL A 145 8.58 -0.67 9.85
CA VAL A 145 7.36 -1.49 9.86
C VAL A 145 6.63 -1.29 8.53
N PRO A 146 6.75 -2.21 7.56
CA PRO A 146 6.03 -2.09 6.30
C PRO A 146 4.53 -2.38 6.49
N VAL A 147 3.69 -1.57 5.86
CA VAL A 147 2.22 -1.73 5.84
C VAL A 147 1.74 -1.64 4.40
N LEU A 148 1.16 -2.73 3.89
CA LEU A 148 0.49 -2.75 2.59
C LEU A 148 -1.02 -2.53 2.78
N ILE A 149 -1.55 -1.51 2.11
CA ILE A 149 -2.98 -1.19 2.09
C ILE A 149 -3.46 -1.32 0.65
N VAL A 150 -4.43 -2.21 0.42
CA VAL A 150 -5.10 -2.37 -0.88
C VAL A 150 -6.53 -1.87 -0.75
N ASP A 151 -6.79 -0.70 -1.32
CA ASP A 151 -8.10 -0.05 -1.32
C ASP A 151 -8.91 -0.47 -2.56
N GLU A 152 -10.24 -0.50 -2.41
CA GLU A 152 -11.19 -0.92 -3.45
C GLU A 152 -10.96 -2.37 -3.93
N LEU A 153 -10.63 -3.27 -3.01
CA LEU A 153 -10.33 -4.67 -3.29
C LEU A 153 -11.44 -5.39 -4.06
N GLN A 154 -12.71 -4.97 -3.94
CA GLN A 154 -13.80 -5.57 -4.71
C GLN A 154 -13.61 -5.46 -6.24
N LYS A 155 -12.70 -4.59 -6.72
CA LYS A 155 -12.32 -4.49 -8.15
C LYS A 155 -11.65 -5.74 -8.71
N ILE A 156 -11.11 -6.62 -7.86
CA ILE A 156 -10.49 -7.88 -8.29
C ILE A 156 -11.41 -9.09 -8.15
N GLY A 157 -12.66 -8.90 -7.75
CA GLY A 157 -13.61 -10.01 -7.51
C GLY A 157 -13.86 -10.89 -8.74
N ASP A 158 -13.73 -10.33 -9.94
CA ASP A 158 -13.96 -11.03 -11.21
C ASP A 158 -12.66 -11.56 -11.85
N VAL A 159 -11.51 -11.37 -11.21
CA VAL A 159 -10.22 -11.83 -11.73
C VAL A 159 -10.15 -13.35 -11.60
N LYS A 160 -10.16 -14.04 -12.74
CA LYS A 160 -9.98 -15.49 -12.78
C LYS A 160 -8.52 -15.83 -12.57
N ILE A 161 -8.23 -16.54 -11.48
CA ILE A 161 -6.97 -17.25 -11.32
C ILE A 161 -7.17 -18.58 -12.03
N ASN A 162 -6.55 -18.76 -13.20
CA ASN A 162 -6.53 -20.07 -13.85
C ASN A 162 -5.60 -20.95 -12.99
N THR A 163 -6.20 -21.79 -12.15
CA THR A 163 -5.52 -22.87 -11.41
C THR A 163 -5.52 -24.13 -12.26
#